data_AF-A0A6P2APZ5-F1
#
_entry.id   AF-A0A6P2APZ5-F1
#
_cell.length_a   1.000
_cell.length_b   1.000
_cell.length_c   1.000
_cell.angle_alpha   90.00
_cell.angle_beta   90.00
_cell.angle_gamma   90.00
#
_symmetry.space_group_name_H-M   'P 1'
#
loop_
_entity.id
_entity.type
_entity.pdbx_description
1 polymer ?
#
loop_
_entity_poly.entity_id
_entity_poly.type
_entity_poly.pdbx_seq_one_letter_code
_entity_poly.pdbx_strand_id
1 'polypeptide(L)'
;MELRLGHVLLQSGILTAEQVEQVLARQQRDRKPFGLLCEQMFQLDPSVIEEAWAQQYASLTRNIEPAIEVFEPRALELITRRQAWQFRVLPIRFDDSELMMATTPMHLRRALRFASEVIQVPLYLVMADPEALGEALCKHYALPGMTPQSVTDWAMDDLLAAVTGRKAG
;
A
#
# COMPACT_ATOMS: atom_id res chain seq x y z
N MET A 1 13.10 11.33 2.36
CA MET A 1 12.24 12.11 3.29
C MET A 1 11.54 11.11 4.19
N GLU A 2 11.80 11.11 5.50
CA GLU A 2 11.14 10.17 6.42
C GLU A 2 9.73 10.67 6.74
N LEU A 3 8.73 10.02 6.14
CA LEU A 3 7.33 10.16 6.52
C LEU A 3 7.13 9.57 7.93
N ARG A 4 6.99 10.44 8.94
CA ARG A 4 6.78 10.00 10.34
C ARG A 4 5.29 9.92 10.64
N LEU A 5 4.82 8.71 10.94
CA LEU A 5 3.40 8.42 11.23
C LEU A 5 2.79 9.38 12.27
N GLY A 6 3.50 9.71 13.34
CA GLY A 6 3.02 10.64 14.36
C GLY A 6 2.73 12.05 13.83
N HIS A 7 3.51 12.54 12.85
CA HIS A 7 3.26 13.84 12.23
C HIS A 7 2.04 13.78 11.29
N VAL A 8 1.86 12.64 10.61
CA VAL A 8 0.69 12.42 9.76
C VAL A 8 -0.60 12.46 10.58
N LEU A 9 -0.66 11.70 11.68
CA LEU A 9 -1.86 11.65 12.53
C LEU A 9 -2.17 13.01 13.19
N LEU A 10 -1.14 13.82 13.47
CA LEU A 10 -1.31 15.19 13.94
C LEU A 10 -1.92 16.10 12.86
N GLN A 11 -1.37 16.07 11.64
CA GLN A 11 -1.86 16.90 10.53
C GLN A 11 -3.28 16.52 10.11
N SER A 12 -3.63 15.24 10.19
CA SER A 12 -4.99 14.74 9.93
C SER A 12 -5.98 15.01 11.06
N GLY A 13 -5.55 15.60 12.19
CA GLY A 13 -6.41 15.90 13.34
C GLY A 13 -6.85 14.67 14.15
N ILE A 14 -6.26 13.50 13.89
CA ILE A 14 -6.57 12.24 14.58
C ILE A 14 -5.94 12.22 15.98
N LEU A 15 -4.76 12.82 16.12
CA LEU A 15 -4.07 12.99 17.40
C LEU A 15 -3.78 14.46 17.65
N THR A 16 -3.80 14.87 18.91
CA THR A 16 -3.25 16.15 19.34
C THR A 16 -1.73 16.08 19.51
N ALA A 17 -1.05 17.24 19.55
CA ALA A 17 0.39 17.29 19.77
C ALA A 17 0.79 16.60 21.08
N GLU A 18 0.01 16.80 22.15
CA GLU A 18 0.23 16.16 23.45
C GLU A 18 0.11 14.64 23.36
N GLN A 19 -0.91 14.12 22.66
CA GLN A 19 -1.07 12.68 22.48
C GLN A 19 0.08 12.06 21.67
N VAL A 20 0.59 12.76 20.64
CA VAL A 20 1.77 12.32 19.89
C VAL A 20 3.00 12.24 20.80
N GLU A 21 3.24 13.25 21.64
CA GLU A 21 4.36 13.24 22.59
C GLU A 21 4.27 12.07 23.59
N GLN A 22 3.07 11.80 24.12
CA GLN A 22 2.83 10.67 25.03
C GLN A 22 3.16 9.33 24.37
N VAL A 23 2.77 9.14 23.10
CA VAL A 23 3.06 7.90 22.34
C VAL A 23 4.54 7.80 22.02
N LEU A 24 5.22 8.88 21.62
CA LEU A 24 6.67 8.88 21.37
C LEU A 24 7.46 8.55 22.64
N ALA A 25 7.08 9.12 23.79
CA ALA A 25 7.70 8.80 25.07
C ALA A 25 7.53 7.31 25.42
N ARG A 26 6.34 6.75 25.17
CA ARG A 26 6.07 5.33 25.37
C ARG A 26 6.84 4.44 24.40
N GLN A 27 6.94 4.84 23.14
CA GLN A 27 7.67 4.13 22.10
C GLN A 27 9.15 4.01 22.43
N GLN A 28 9.77 5.10 22.92
CA GLN A 28 11.18 5.08 23.33
C GLN A 28 11.44 4.09 24.46
N ARG A 29 10.50 3.98 25.41
CA ARG A 29 10.62 3.07 26.55
C ARG A 29 10.35 1.60 26.19
N ASP A 30 9.27 1.35 25.46
CA ASP A 30 8.76 -0.01 25.22
C ASP A 30 9.26 -0.62 23.90
N ARG A 31 9.88 0.19 23.01
CA ARG A 31 10.32 -0.19 21.64
C ARG A 31 9.23 -0.86 20.78
N LYS A 32 7.97 -0.48 21.00
CA LYS A 32 6.82 -0.95 20.22
C LYS A 32 6.55 -0.04 19.01
N PRO A 33 5.87 -0.55 17.95
CA PRO A 33 5.43 0.28 16.84
C PRO A 33 4.51 1.43 17.29
N PHE A 34 4.61 2.58 16.64
CA PHE A 34 3.85 3.79 17.00
C PHE A 34 2.33 3.55 16.89
N GLY A 35 1.87 2.95 15.79
CA GLY A 35 0.45 2.65 15.57
C GLY A 35 -0.13 1.72 16.65
N LEU A 36 0.59 0.66 17.01
CA LEU A 36 0.18 -0.25 18.10
C LEU A 36 0.02 0.47 19.44
N LEU A 37 0.88 1.46 19.72
CA LEU A 37 0.78 2.25 20.93
C LEU A 37 -0.40 3.23 20.89
N CYS A 38 -0.73 3.79 19.73
CA CYS A 38 -1.94 4.58 19.53
C CYS A 38 -3.21 3.76 19.83
N GLU A 39 -3.28 2.52 19.35
CA GLU A 39 -4.37 1.59 19.66
C GLU A 39 -4.45 1.32 21.16
N GLN A 40 -3.32 0.99 21.80
CA GLN A 40 -3.27 0.65 23.22
C GLN A 40 -3.60 1.82 24.15
N MET A 41 -3.15 3.03 23.81
CA MET A 41 -3.25 4.20 24.69
C MET A 41 -4.55 4.97 24.48
N PHE A 42 -5.07 5.05 23.25
CA PHE A 42 -6.19 5.91 22.90
C PHE A 42 -7.33 5.17 22.18
N GLN A 43 -7.27 3.84 22.09
CA GLN A 43 -8.29 3.01 21.44
C GLN A 43 -8.56 3.45 19.98
N LEU A 44 -7.53 3.98 19.31
CA LEU A 44 -7.63 4.31 17.90
C LEU A 44 -7.78 3.04 17.08
N ASP A 45 -8.73 3.06 16.15
CA ASP A 45 -8.90 1.97 15.19
C ASP A 45 -7.68 1.93 14.25
N PRO A 46 -7.01 0.77 14.08
CA PRO A 46 -5.89 0.61 13.17
C PRO A 46 -6.20 1.11 11.75
N SER A 47 -7.44 0.94 11.28
CA SER A 47 -7.87 1.36 9.96
C SER A 47 -7.80 2.88 9.77
N VAL A 48 -8.05 3.67 10.81
CA VAL A 48 -7.96 5.15 10.78
C VAL A 48 -6.50 5.60 10.64
N ILE A 49 -5.59 4.91 11.33
CA ILE A 49 -4.15 5.17 11.26
C ILE A 49 -3.61 4.84 9.87
N GLU A 50 -4.00 3.67 9.34
CA GLU A 50 -3.60 3.22 8.01
C GLU A 50 -4.15 4.12 6.90
N GLU A 51 -5.39 4.58 7.01
CA GLU A 51 -6.04 5.47 6.04
C GLU A 51 -5.34 6.84 5.98
N ALA A 52 -5.12 7.47 7.13
CA ALA A 52 -4.41 8.75 7.20
C ALA A 52 -2.98 8.65 6.64
N TRP A 53 -2.31 7.54 6.92
CA TRP A 53 -0.98 7.29 6.38
C TRP A 53 -0.98 7.09 4.88
N ALA A 54 -1.94 6.31 4.34
CA ALA A 54 -2.10 6.13 2.90
C ALA A 54 -2.37 7.48 2.20
N GLN A 55 -3.26 8.31 2.73
CA GLN A 55 -3.57 9.62 2.15
C GLN A 55 -2.34 10.54 2.08
N GLN A 56 -1.56 10.63 3.17
CA GLN A 56 -0.32 11.42 3.17
C GLN A 56 0.76 10.81 2.27
N TYR A 57 0.85 9.48 2.20
CA TYR A 57 1.78 8.82 1.30
C TYR A 57 1.45 9.13 -0.16
N ALA A 58 0.17 9.04 -0.55
CA ALA A 58 -0.28 9.35 -1.91
C ALA A 58 0.03 10.80 -2.32
N SER A 59 -0.10 11.77 -1.40
CA SER A 59 0.13 13.18 -1.70
C SER A 59 1.62 13.54 -1.88
N LEU A 60 2.52 12.77 -1.27
CA LEU A 60 3.97 13.00 -1.32
C LEU A 60 4.68 12.17 -2.39
N THR A 61 3.99 11.17 -2.93
CA THR A 61 4.56 10.21 -3.88
C THR A 61 4.33 10.64 -5.31
N ARG A 62 5.31 10.35 -6.19
CA ARG A 62 5.20 10.67 -7.61
C ARG A 62 4.09 9.84 -8.28
N ASN A 63 3.38 10.49 -9.20
CA ASN A 63 2.56 9.81 -10.19
C ASN A 63 3.41 9.37 -11.38
N ILE A 64 3.11 8.20 -11.93
CA ILE A 64 3.79 7.65 -13.10
C ILE A 64 2.77 7.16 -14.13
N GLU A 65 3.24 6.99 -15.35
CA GLU A 65 2.52 6.35 -16.45
C GLU A 65 3.18 4.98 -16.71
N PRO A 66 2.57 3.86 -16.29
CA PRO A 66 3.16 2.53 -16.46
C PRO A 66 3.51 2.19 -17.92
N ALA A 67 2.77 2.73 -18.89
CA ALA A 67 2.98 2.41 -20.32
C ALA A 67 4.36 2.81 -20.87
N ILE A 68 5.01 3.80 -20.24
CA ILE A 68 6.32 4.34 -20.68
C ILE A 68 7.48 3.90 -19.78
N GLU A 69 7.20 3.14 -18.72
CA GLU A 69 8.22 2.65 -17.81
C GLU A 69 8.91 1.39 -18.36
N VAL A 70 10.18 1.20 -17.99
CA VAL A 70 10.95 0.00 -18.31
C VAL A 70 10.78 -1.02 -17.18
N PHE A 71 10.25 -2.20 -17.54
CA PHE A 71 9.99 -3.29 -16.60
C PHE A 71 11.17 -4.26 -16.52
N GLU A 72 11.62 -4.55 -15.30
CA GLU A 72 12.62 -5.58 -15.06
C GLU A 72 11.94 -6.95 -14.82
N PRO A 73 12.34 -8.02 -15.54
CA PRO A 73 11.77 -9.35 -15.33
C PRO A 73 11.82 -9.83 -13.88
N ARG A 74 12.97 -9.62 -13.22
CA ARG A 74 13.16 -9.99 -11.80
C ARG A 74 12.20 -9.28 -10.84
N ALA A 75 11.75 -8.06 -11.17
CA ALA A 75 10.77 -7.34 -10.35
C ALA A 75 9.38 -7.96 -10.53
N LEU A 76 9.01 -8.28 -11.77
CA LEU A 76 7.73 -8.91 -12.09
C LEU A 76 7.59 -10.31 -11.46
N GLU A 77 8.69 -11.05 -11.33
CA GLU A 77 8.68 -12.40 -10.75
C GLU A 77 8.48 -12.42 -9.22
N LEU A 78 8.58 -11.28 -8.53
CA LEU A 78 8.43 -11.22 -7.07
C LEU A 78 7.01 -11.56 -6.58
N ILE A 79 6.01 -11.37 -7.44
CA ILE A 79 4.63 -11.62 -7.09
C ILE A 79 3.96 -12.48 -8.16
N THR A 80 3.00 -13.28 -7.73
CA THR A 80 2.13 -14.01 -8.64
C THR A 80 1.15 -13.06 -9.32
N ARG A 81 0.69 -13.43 -10.53
CA ARG A 81 -0.41 -12.73 -11.21
C ARG A 81 -1.63 -12.51 -10.31
N ARG A 82 -1.94 -13.48 -9.45
CA ARG A 82 -3.08 -13.42 -8.53
C ARG A 82 -2.87 -12.34 -7.47
N GLN A 83 -1.67 -12.26 -6.89
CA GLN A 83 -1.33 -11.20 -5.94
C GLN A 83 -1.36 -9.82 -6.59
N ALA A 84 -0.82 -9.70 -7.82
CA ALA A 84 -0.84 -8.44 -8.57
C ALA A 84 -2.27 -7.89 -8.71
N TRP A 85 -3.21 -8.74 -9.13
CA TRP A 85 -4.63 -8.38 -9.15
C TRP A 85 -5.18 -8.18 -7.75
N GLN A 86 -5.13 -9.17 -6.85
CA GLN A 86 -5.73 -9.12 -5.51
C GLN A 86 -5.33 -7.89 -4.70
N PHE A 87 -4.10 -7.40 -4.85
CA PHE A 87 -3.62 -6.24 -4.10
C PHE A 87 -3.54 -4.96 -4.96
N ARG A 88 -3.84 -5.06 -6.27
CA ARG A 88 -3.75 -3.97 -7.27
C ARG A 88 -2.39 -3.29 -7.21
N VAL A 89 -1.36 -4.12 -7.37
CA VAL A 89 0.04 -3.70 -7.35
C VAL A 89 0.78 -4.22 -8.57
N LEU A 90 1.71 -3.42 -9.08
CA LEU A 90 2.52 -3.75 -10.24
C LEU A 90 3.99 -3.45 -9.93
N PRO A 91 4.83 -4.47 -9.69
CA PRO A 91 6.28 -4.30 -9.63
C PRO A 91 6.79 -3.80 -10.99
N ILE A 92 7.66 -2.79 -10.98
CA ILE A 92 8.19 -2.20 -12.22
C ILE A 92 9.65 -2.58 -12.39
N ARG A 93 10.50 -2.09 -11.49
CA ARG A 93 11.95 -2.31 -11.53
C ARG A 93 12.56 -2.09 -10.16
N PHE A 94 13.84 -2.40 -10.03
CA PHE A 94 14.63 -1.96 -8.90
C PHE A 94 15.35 -0.66 -9.24
N ASP A 95 15.17 0.35 -8.41
CA ASP A 95 16.04 1.53 -8.41
C ASP A 95 17.06 1.32 -7.29
N ASP A 96 18.33 1.19 -7.67
CA ASP A 96 19.42 0.70 -6.80
C ASP A 96 19.10 -0.67 -6.17
N SER A 97 18.61 -0.67 -4.92
CA SER A 97 18.23 -1.87 -4.16
C SER A 97 16.77 -1.85 -3.68
N GLU A 98 15.99 -0.84 -4.09
CA GLU A 98 14.60 -0.69 -3.69
C GLU A 98 13.68 -1.02 -4.87
N LEU A 99 12.69 -1.86 -4.61
CA LEU A 99 11.67 -2.18 -5.59
C LEU A 99 10.73 -0.98 -5.77
N MET A 100 10.64 -0.47 -6.99
CA MET A 100 9.54 0.43 -7.37
C MET A 100 8.30 -0.41 -7.70
N MET A 101 7.20 -0.11 -7.02
CA MET A 101 5.92 -0.79 -7.23
C MET A 101 4.79 0.22 -7.42
N ALA A 102 4.01 0.08 -8.49
CA ALA A 102 2.88 0.98 -8.75
C ALA A 102 1.59 0.46 -8.10
N THR A 103 0.75 1.40 -7.67
CA THR A 103 -0.63 1.17 -7.24
C THR A 103 -1.48 2.42 -7.46
N THR A 104 -2.75 2.42 -7.07
CA THR A 104 -3.61 3.61 -7.10
C THR A 104 -3.85 4.15 -5.69
N PRO A 105 -4.20 5.44 -5.51
CA PRO A 105 -4.53 5.99 -4.20
C PRO A 105 -5.61 5.20 -3.46
N MET A 106 -6.63 4.74 -4.20
CA MET A 106 -7.75 3.93 -3.70
C MET A 106 -7.32 2.57 -3.13
N HIS A 107 -6.25 1.97 -3.68
CA HIS A 107 -5.75 0.66 -3.24
C HIS A 107 -4.51 0.74 -2.37
N LEU A 108 -4.02 1.96 -2.11
CA LEU A 108 -2.74 2.19 -1.46
C LEU A 108 -2.66 1.54 -0.08
N ARG A 109 -3.70 1.66 0.74
CA ARG A 109 -3.76 0.98 2.06
C ARG A 109 -3.56 -0.54 1.92
N ARG A 110 -4.27 -1.16 0.99
CA ARG A 110 -4.17 -2.60 0.72
C ARG A 110 -2.79 -2.98 0.18
N ALA A 111 -2.24 -2.17 -0.73
CA ALA A 111 -0.91 -2.35 -1.30
C ALA A 111 0.18 -2.27 -0.24
N LEU A 112 0.08 -1.30 0.68
CA LEU A 112 1.02 -1.10 1.78
C LEU A 112 1.05 -2.28 2.75
N ARG A 113 -0.12 -2.82 3.11
CA ARG A 113 -0.21 -4.02 3.94
C ARG A 113 0.39 -5.23 3.25
N PHE A 114 0.11 -5.41 1.96
CA PHE A 114 0.71 -6.48 1.17
C PHE A 114 2.23 -6.35 1.09
N ALA A 115 2.72 -5.14 0.83
CA ALA A 115 4.14 -4.83 0.78
C ALA A 115 4.85 -5.19 2.09
N SER A 116 4.29 -4.78 3.24
CA SER A 116 4.91 -5.02 4.55
C SER A 116 4.88 -6.49 5.00
N GLU A 117 3.86 -7.25 4.59
CA GLU A 117 3.69 -8.64 5.03
C GLU A 117 4.32 -9.68 4.10
N VAL A 118 4.35 -9.40 2.79
CA VAL A 118 4.69 -10.41 1.77
C VAL A 118 6.00 -10.10 1.06
N ILE A 119 6.31 -8.83 0.83
CA ILE A 119 7.51 -8.45 0.08
C ILE A 119 8.71 -8.38 1.03
N GLN A 120 9.75 -9.15 0.72
CA GLN A 120 10.94 -9.28 1.57
C GLN A 120 12.12 -8.41 1.13
N VAL A 121 11.88 -7.47 0.21
CA VAL A 121 12.88 -6.50 -0.25
C VAL A 121 12.41 -5.09 0.10
N PRO A 122 13.34 -4.14 0.33
CA PRO A 122 13.00 -2.73 0.42
C PRO A 122 12.21 -2.29 -0.80
N LEU A 123 11.16 -1.50 -0.60
CA LEU A 123 10.33 -1.01 -1.68
C LEU A 123 9.78 0.36 -1.39
N TYR A 124 9.39 1.05 -2.45
CA TYR A 124 8.54 2.23 -2.38
C TYR A 124 7.43 2.12 -3.42
N LEU A 125 6.27 2.67 -3.07
CA LEU A 125 5.12 2.72 -3.94
C LEU A 125 5.15 4.00 -4.79
N VAL A 126 4.59 3.92 -5.98
CA VAL A 126 4.31 5.05 -6.87
C VAL A 126 2.84 5.04 -7.27
N MET A 127 2.28 6.22 -7.55
CA MET A 127 0.87 6.34 -7.92
C MET A 127 0.70 6.18 -9.43
N ALA A 128 -0.32 5.44 -9.84
CA ALA A 128 -0.75 5.33 -11.23
C ALA A 128 -2.25 5.63 -11.34
N ASP A 129 -2.67 6.10 -12.52
CA ASP A 129 -4.08 6.13 -12.87
C ASP A 129 -4.67 4.70 -12.86
N PRO A 130 -5.91 4.49 -12.38
CA PRO A 130 -6.49 3.15 -12.31
C PRO A 130 -6.61 2.42 -13.66
N GLU A 131 -6.94 3.14 -14.74
CA GLU A 131 -7.06 2.54 -16.07
C GLU A 131 -5.68 2.14 -16.59
N ALA A 132 -4.70 3.04 -16.48
CA ALA A 132 -3.31 2.77 -16.86
C ALA A 132 -2.69 1.59 -16.07
N LEU A 133 -2.95 1.52 -14.76
CA LEU A 133 -2.54 0.37 -13.95
C LEU A 133 -3.21 -0.91 -14.45
N GLY A 134 -4.49 -0.86 -14.79
CA GLY A 134 -5.26 -1.99 -15.28
C GLY A 134 -4.75 -2.53 -16.61
N GLU A 135 -4.44 -1.64 -17.55
CA GLU A 135 -3.82 -2.00 -18.83
C GLU A 135 -2.47 -2.71 -18.63
N ALA A 136 -1.63 -2.16 -17.75
CA ALA A 136 -0.34 -2.75 -17.44
C ALA A 136 -0.48 -4.12 -16.72
N LEU A 137 -1.43 -4.27 -15.80
CA LEU A 137 -1.74 -5.56 -15.17
C LEU A 137 -2.23 -6.59 -16.19
N CYS A 138 -3.09 -6.20 -17.14
CA CYS A 138 -3.52 -7.10 -18.22
C CYS A 138 -2.33 -7.55 -19.09
N LYS A 139 -1.39 -6.64 -19.37
CA LYS A 139 -0.20 -6.92 -20.18
C LYS A 139 0.79 -7.84 -19.48
N HIS A 140 1.11 -7.58 -18.21
CA HIS A 140 2.19 -8.26 -17.49
C HIS A 140 1.71 -9.42 -16.62
N TYR A 141 0.46 -9.38 -16.16
CA TYR A 141 -0.16 -10.36 -15.27
C TYR A 141 -1.53 -10.81 -15.76
N ALA A 142 -1.63 -11.13 -17.06
CA ALA A 142 -2.87 -11.59 -17.67
C ALA A 142 -3.57 -12.69 -16.82
N LEU A 143 -4.82 -12.42 -16.46
CA LEU A 143 -5.67 -13.32 -15.71
C LEU A 143 -7.04 -13.40 -16.40
N PRO A 144 -7.52 -14.58 -16.80
CA PRO A 144 -8.81 -14.72 -17.47
C PRO A 144 -9.94 -14.06 -16.69
N GLY A 145 -10.77 -13.27 -17.38
CA GLY A 145 -11.87 -12.53 -16.78
C GLY A 145 -11.50 -11.17 -16.19
N MET A 146 -10.21 -10.82 -16.09
CA MET A 146 -9.78 -9.48 -15.69
C MET A 146 -9.64 -8.56 -16.90
N THR A 147 -10.14 -7.34 -16.75
CA THR A 147 -9.99 -6.24 -17.70
C THR A 147 -9.33 -5.04 -16.99
N PRO A 148 -8.90 -4.01 -17.73
CA PRO A 148 -8.37 -2.80 -17.09
C PRO A 148 -9.33 -2.19 -16.06
N GLN A 149 -10.64 -2.22 -16.35
CA GLN A 149 -11.69 -1.71 -15.46
C GLN A 149 -11.87 -2.55 -14.19
N SER A 150 -11.37 -3.80 -14.15
CA SER A 150 -11.37 -4.61 -12.94
C SER A 150 -10.53 -3.98 -11.82
N VAL A 151 -9.63 -3.03 -12.13
CA VAL A 151 -8.89 -2.29 -11.10
C VAL A 151 -9.84 -1.59 -10.14
N THR A 152 -10.87 -0.92 -10.64
CA THR A 152 -11.84 -0.13 -9.85
C THR A 152 -13.06 -0.91 -9.39
N ASP A 153 -13.20 -2.18 -9.81
CA ASP A 153 -14.35 -3.01 -9.49
C ASP A 153 -14.21 -3.67 -8.11
N TRP A 154 -14.93 -3.12 -7.13
CA TRP A 154 -14.97 -3.64 -5.76
C TRP A 154 -15.65 -5.02 -5.66
N ALA A 155 -16.58 -5.36 -6.54
CA ALA A 155 -17.22 -6.69 -6.52
C ALA A 155 -16.20 -7.79 -6.86
N MET A 156 -15.18 -7.44 -7.64
CA MET A 156 -14.07 -8.33 -7.97
C MET A 156 -13.17 -8.62 -6.76
N ASP A 157 -13.12 -7.72 -5.77
CA ASP A 157 -12.33 -7.93 -4.55
C ASP A 157 -12.90 -9.07 -3.71
N ASP A 158 -14.22 -9.15 -3.58
CA ASP A 158 -14.91 -10.23 -2.86
C ASP A 158 -14.74 -11.58 -3.56
N LEU A 159 -14.80 -11.60 -4.89
CA LEU A 159 -14.59 -12.82 -5.68
C LEU A 159 -13.16 -13.34 -5.56
N LEU A 160 -12.16 -12.45 -5.66
CA LEU A 160 -10.76 -12.83 -5.47
C LEU A 160 -10.50 -13.33 -4.05
N ALA A 161 -11.10 -12.70 -3.04
CA ALA A 161 -11.02 -13.13 -1.64
C ALA A 161 -11.67 -14.49 -1.40
N ALA A 162 -12.89 -14.71 -1.89
CA ALA A 162 -13.65 -15.95 -1.73
C ALA A 162 -12.94 -17.17 -2.32
N VAL A 163 -12.25 -17.00 -3.46
CA VAL A 163 -11.48 -18.09 -4.10
C VAL A 163 -10.15 -18.36 -3.35
N THR A 164 -9.70 -17.49 -2.44
CA THR A 164 -8.42 -17.65 -1.70
C THR A 164 -8.54 -18.35 -0.33
N GLY A 165 -9.75 -18.48 0.24
CA GLY A 165 -9.88 -19.02 1.59
C GLY A 165 -9.31 -18.13 2.72
N ARG A 166 -8.99 -16.85 2.46
CA ARG A 166 -8.77 -15.85 3.51
C ARG A 166 -9.98 -14.92 3.58
N LYS A 167 -10.65 -14.91 4.75
CA LYS A 167 -11.62 -13.86 5.09
C LYS A 167 -10.90 -12.51 5.04
N ALA A 168 -11.50 -11.55 4.36
CA ALA A 168 -11.14 -10.14 4.51
C ALA A 168 -11.45 -9.74 5.96
N GLY A 169 -10.37 -9.51 6.73
CA GLY A 169 -10.39 -8.85 8.02
C GLY A 169 -9.66 -7.52 7.88
#